data_AF-A4JJQ4-F1
#
_entry.id   AF-A4JJQ4-F1
#
_cell.length_a   1.000
_cell.length_b   1.000
_cell.length_c   1.000
_cell.angle_alpha   90.00
_cell.angle_beta   90.00
_cell.angle_gamma   90.00
#
_symmetry.space_group_name_H-M   'P 1'
#
loop_
_entity.id
_entity.type
_entity.pdbx_description
1 polymer ?
#
loop_
_entity_poly.entity_id
_entity_poly.type
_entity_poly.pdbx_seq_one_letter_code
_entity_poly.pdbx_strand_id
1 'polypeptide(L)'
;MPASAAPGASSASSPARHAAAAHPASSAAPSSAAAAHHAHSASGASAASAASAASDTAETSASEAEAPAPTPPRRHPPLSAEQAKEATARALDMRERFAQEVTRRLNVPANDQRAYADRLQRALTDANLGDLAGEYVAMVDRAPNVQALFIYFRATPDNAWLLIGASPVGTGWPGQYDHFLTPLGVFHHSPDNMDFRAEGTMNDHGIRGYGAHDMRIYDFGWVEGERGWGKGGKSPMRFQMHATDPDRLEPLLGIRHSKGCVRIPASLNTFLDRHAILDDDYQARVESGRSLWVLRHDRDITPIAGRYLVVIDSERSTRPAWSPAPGHKARSKLPKNGDTAD
;
A
#
# COMPACT_ATOMS: atom_id res chain seq x y z
N MET A 1 26.35 52.39 -53.59
CA MET A 1 27.69 52.53 -54.19
C MET A 1 28.68 52.89 -53.09
N PRO A 2 29.81 52.19 -52.90
CA PRO A 2 30.18 50.80 -53.24
C PRO A 2 29.82 49.83 -52.06
N ALA A 3 29.83 48.49 -52.09
CA ALA A 3 30.81 47.49 -52.58
C ALA A 3 32.11 47.46 -51.73
N SER A 4 32.89 46.40 -51.49
CA SER A 4 32.91 44.95 -51.82
C SER A 4 34.01 44.28 -50.94
N ALA A 5 34.18 42.96 -50.75
CA ALA A 5 33.40 41.74 -50.98
C ALA A 5 34.11 40.54 -50.27
N ALA A 6 33.53 39.33 -50.31
CA ALA A 6 34.27 38.05 -50.14
C ALA A 6 34.88 37.62 -51.52
N PRO A 7 35.73 36.56 -51.67
CA PRO A 7 35.38 35.17 -51.32
C PRO A 7 36.55 34.22 -50.93
N GLY A 8 36.20 32.98 -50.61
CA GLY A 8 37.11 31.83 -50.55
C GLY A 8 36.31 30.52 -50.54
N ALA A 9 36.10 29.92 -51.72
CA ALA A 9 35.16 28.80 -51.89
C ALA A 9 35.82 27.57 -52.55
N SER A 10 35.34 26.38 -52.16
CA SER A 10 35.32 25.09 -52.90
C SER A 10 34.44 24.16 -52.04
N SER A 11 33.28 23.58 -52.43
CA SER A 11 32.82 22.92 -53.66
C SER A 11 33.75 21.75 -54.08
N ALA A 12 33.30 20.52 -54.40
CA ALA A 12 31.97 19.88 -54.35
C ALA A 12 32.16 18.37 -53.99
N SER A 13 31.31 17.35 -54.23
CA SER A 13 30.01 17.19 -54.92
C SER A 13 29.32 15.88 -54.53
N SER A 14 27.98 15.89 -54.45
CA SER A 14 27.06 14.72 -54.54
C SER A 14 27.03 14.15 -56.01
N PRO A 15 26.33 13.05 -56.42
CA PRO A 15 25.09 12.50 -55.83
C PRO A 15 24.71 10.99 -56.02
N ALA A 16 23.59 10.61 -55.35
CA ALA A 16 22.44 9.79 -55.81
C ALA A 16 22.52 8.34 -56.37
N ARG A 17 21.73 7.44 -55.72
CA ARG A 17 20.70 6.48 -56.24
C ARG A 17 21.11 5.46 -57.35
N HIS A 18 20.87 4.14 -57.24
CA HIS A 18 19.53 3.49 -57.27
C HIS A 18 19.57 1.94 -57.12
N ALA A 19 18.43 1.35 -56.75
CA ALA A 19 17.84 0.05 -57.17
C ALA A 19 18.49 -1.34 -56.89
N ALA A 20 17.83 -2.10 -56.00
CA ALA A 20 17.36 -3.51 -56.08
C ALA A 20 17.98 -4.54 -57.07
N ALA A 21 18.28 -5.76 -56.57
CA ALA A 21 17.41 -6.96 -56.68
C ALA A 21 18.11 -8.31 -56.38
N ALA A 22 17.27 -9.33 -56.07
CA ALA A 22 17.48 -10.79 -56.21
C ALA A 22 18.30 -11.61 -55.16
N HIS A 23 17.66 -12.71 -54.71
CA HIS A 23 18.27 -13.86 -54.03
C HIS A 23 18.92 -14.84 -55.04
N PRO A 24 19.71 -15.83 -54.57
CA PRO A 24 19.14 -17.18 -54.39
C PRO A 24 19.56 -17.88 -53.07
N ALA A 25 19.11 -19.13 -52.88
CA ALA A 25 19.12 -19.85 -51.60
C ALA A 25 20.03 -21.10 -51.56
N SER A 26 20.45 -21.50 -50.35
CA SER A 26 20.69 -22.89 -49.87
C SER A 26 21.07 -22.80 -48.37
N SER A 27 20.39 -23.37 -47.37
CA SER A 27 19.86 -24.73 -47.11
C SER A 27 20.89 -25.74 -46.57
N ALA A 28 20.93 -25.90 -45.24
CA ALA A 28 21.33 -27.12 -44.54
C ALA A 28 20.68 -27.13 -43.14
N ALA A 29 20.19 -28.28 -42.69
CA ALA A 29 19.48 -28.47 -41.41
C ALA A 29 20.46 -28.75 -40.24
N PRO A 30 19.96 -28.92 -39.00
CA PRO A 30 19.62 -30.30 -38.60
C PRO A 30 18.27 -30.47 -37.88
N SER A 31 17.89 -31.74 -37.73
CA SER A 31 16.55 -32.23 -37.35
C SER A 31 16.23 -32.19 -35.85
N SER A 32 14.94 -32.28 -35.54
CA SER A 32 14.36 -32.35 -34.20
C SER A 32 13.99 -33.79 -33.76
N ALA A 33 13.47 -33.90 -32.52
CA ALA A 33 13.00 -35.08 -31.76
C ALA A 33 14.02 -35.65 -30.75
N ALA A 34 13.65 -36.07 -29.54
CA ALA A 34 12.32 -36.21 -28.92
C ALA A 34 12.32 -35.83 -27.42
N ALA A 35 11.13 -35.84 -26.79
CA ALA A 35 10.90 -35.39 -25.42
C ALA A 35 11.43 -36.36 -24.33
N ALA A 36 11.76 -35.80 -23.16
CA ALA A 36 11.83 -36.52 -21.90
C ALA A 36 11.24 -35.65 -20.78
N HIS A 37 10.11 -36.06 -20.19
CA HIS A 37 9.51 -35.40 -19.04
C HIS A 37 10.22 -35.84 -17.76
N HIS A 38 10.92 -34.93 -17.08
CA HIS A 38 11.38 -35.15 -15.70
C HIS A 38 10.44 -34.46 -14.71
N ALA A 39 9.39 -35.18 -14.32
CA ALA A 39 8.67 -34.88 -13.08
C ALA A 39 9.62 -35.10 -11.89
N HIS A 40 9.79 -34.10 -11.04
CA HIS A 40 10.51 -34.27 -9.77
C HIS A 40 9.57 -34.86 -8.73
N SER A 41 9.92 -36.04 -8.24
CA SER A 41 9.14 -36.82 -7.28
C SER A 41 9.07 -36.12 -5.92
N ALA A 42 7.87 -36.02 -5.36
CA ALA A 42 7.71 -35.72 -3.95
C ALA A 42 8.16 -36.92 -3.10
N SER A 43 9.03 -36.64 -2.14
CA SER A 43 9.41 -37.49 -1.01
C SER A 43 9.19 -36.63 0.24
N GLY A 44 8.61 -37.10 1.34
CA GLY A 44 8.14 -38.44 1.66
C GLY A 44 7.97 -38.53 3.17
N ALA A 45 6.74 -38.50 3.67
CA ALA A 45 6.44 -38.57 5.10
C ALA A 45 5.85 -39.94 5.44
N SER A 46 6.51 -40.68 6.33
CA SER A 46 6.18 -42.07 6.65
C SER A 46 4.86 -42.22 7.40
N ALA A 47 4.19 -43.35 7.16
CA ALA A 47 2.97 -43.74 7.86
C ALA A 47 3.23 -44.14 9.33
N ALA A 48 2.20 -43.96 10.16
CA ALA A 48 2.08 -44.62 11.46
C ALA A 48 0.65 -45.20 11.62
N SER A 49 0.59 -46.54 11.55
CA SER A 49 -0.38 -47.48 12.15
C SER A 49 -1.90 -47.21 12.14
N ALA A 50 -2.64 -48.18 11.60
CA ALA A 50 -4.09 -48.30 11.69
C ALA A 50 -4.55 -49.26 12.82
N ALA A 51 -5.62 -48.86 13.53
CA ALA A 51 -6.57 -49.66 14.34
C ALA A 51 -7.59 -48.67 14.93
N SER A 52 -8.88 -48.92 15.13
CA SER A 52 -9.77 -50.04 14.78
C SER A 52 -11.21 -49.50 14.59
N ALA A 53 -12.15 -50.35 14.18
CA ALA A 53 -13.45 -49.92 13.66
C ALA A 53 -14.50 -49.46 14.70
N ALA A 54 -15.43 -48.65 14.19
CA ALA A 54 -16.84 -48.50 14.56
C ALA A 54 -17.23 -47.92 15.94
N SER A 55 -17.91 -46.76 15.90
CA SER A 55 -19.24 -46.57 16.51
C SER A 55 -19.91 -45.34 15.90
N ASP A 56 -21.23 -45.39 15.67
CA ASP A 56 -22.00 -44.28 15.12
C ASP A 56 -22.02 -43.07 16.05
N THR A 57 -21.67 -41.89 15.52
CA THR A 57 -22.03 -40.60 16.11
C THR A 57 -22.54 -39.69 15.01
N ALA A 58 -23.78 -39.20 15.17
CA ALA A 58 -24.47 -38.40 14.17
C ALA A 58 -23.64 -37.22 13.67
N GLU A 59 -23.62 -37.04 12.34
CA GLU A 59 -23.22 -35.79 11.72
C GLU A 59 -24.18 -34.68 12.16
N THR A 60 -23.84 -34.05 13.28
CA THR A 60 -24.40 -32.75 13.61
C THR A 60 -23.70 -31.77 12.67
N SER A 61 -24.30 -31.57 11.49
CA SER A 61 -23.90 -30.51 10.58
C SER A 61 -23.92 -29.20 11.34
N ALA A 62 -22.73 -28.76 11.79
CA ALA A 62 -22.53 -27.42 12.26
C ALA A 62 -22.81 -26.51 11.07
N SER A 63 -24.02 -25.96 11.02
CA SER A 63 -24.39 -24.94 10.05
C SER A 63 -23.33 -23.87 10.11
N GLU A 64 -22.59 -23.71 9.01
CA GLU A 64 -21.61 -22.64 8.84
C GLU A 64 -22.41 -21.34 8.89
N ALA A 65 -22.50 -20.76 10.09
CA ALA A 65 -23.35 -19.62 10.34
C ALA A 65 -22.84 -18.46 9.48
N GLU A 66 -23.71 -17.98 8.59
CA GLU A 66 -23.41 -16.87 7.69
C GLU A 66 -22.78 -15.72 8.50
N ALA A 67 -21.61 -15.26 8.06
CA ALA A 67 -20.85 -14.27 8.81
C ALA A 67 -21.73 -13.03 9.07
N PRO A 68 -21.79 -12.51 10.31
CA PRO A 68 -22.70 -11.43 10.65
C PRO A 68 -22.44 -10.23 9.75
N ALA A 69 -23.54 -9.61 9.26
CA ALA A 69 -23.45 -8.46 8.37
C ALA A 69 -22.55 -7.36 8.97
N PRO A 70 -21.65 -6.75 8.18
CA PRO A 70 -20.69 -5.78 8.69
C PRO A 70 -21.39 -4.58 9.33
N THR A 71 -20.82 -4.10 10.43
CA THR A 71 -21.36 -2.95 11.17
C THR A 71 -21.28 -1.72 10.27
N PRO A 72 -22.38 -0.98 10.05
CA PRO A 72 -22.31 0.25 9.28
C PRO A 72 -21.41 1.26 10.02
N PRO A 73 -20.57 2.03 9.29
CA PRO A 73 -19.80 3.12 9.85
C PRO A 73 -20.64 4.03 10.74
N ARG A 74 -20.10 4.46 11.89
CA ARG A 74 -20.73 5.57 12.62
C ARG A 74 -20.78 6.80 11.72
N ARG A 75 -21.81 7.63 11.90
CA ARG A 75 -21.89 8.95 11.29
C ARG A 75 -21.71 10.00 12.38
N HIS A 76 -20.72 10.87 12.22
CA HIS A 76 -20.65 12.08 13.03
C HIS A 76 -21.73 13.06 12.55
N PRO A 77 -22.42 13.77 13.47
CA PRO A 77 -23.23 14.90 13.09
C PRO A 77 -22.34 16.01 12.50
N PRO A 78 -22.86 16.85 11.57
CA PRO A 78 -22.13 18.02 11.09
C PRO A 78 -21.68 18.93 12.24
N LEU A 79 -20.42 19.36 12.20
CA LEU A 79 -19.86 20.25 13.22
C LEU A 79 -20.46 21.66 13.09
N SER A 80 -20.83 22.27 14.22
CA SER A 80 -21.11 23.71 14.28
C SER A 80 -19.85 24.54 13.99
N ALA A 81 -20.00 25.84 13.71
CA ALA A 81 -18.87 26.71 13.35
C ALA A 81 -17.74 26.73 14.40
N GLU A 82 -18.07 26.79 15.70
CA GLU A 82 -17.06 26.73 16.76
C GLU A 82 -16.44 25.33 16.91
N GLN A 83 -17.24 24.26 16.82
CA GLN A 83 -16.69 22.88 16.81
C GLN A 83 -15.76 22.64 15.61
N ALA A 84 -16.08 23.18 14.45
CA ALA A 84 -15.25 23.06 13.25
C ALA A 84 -13.91 23.81 13.40
N LYS A 85 -13.93 24.97 14.04
CA LYS A 85 -12.75 25.76 14.39
C LYS A 85 -11.88 25.05 15.45
N GLU A 86 -12.49 24.48 16.49
CA GLU A 86 -11.78 23.66 17.48
C GLU A 86 -11.17 22.40 16.85
N ALA A 87 -11.92 21.67 16.01
CA ALA A 87 -11.43 20.49 15.32
C ALA A 87 -10.26 20.83 14.37
N THR A 88 -10.33 21.98 13.68
CA THR A 88 -9.22 22.49 12.87
C THR A 88 -7.99 22.82 13.73
N ALA A 89 -8.17 23.43 14.91
CA ALA A 89 -7.07 23.68 15.84
C ALA A 89 -6.42 22.37 16.35
N ARG A 90 -7.22 21.35 16.66
CA ARG A 90 -6.72 20.01 17.04
C ARG A 90 -5.98 19.32 15.89
N ALA A 91 -6.45 19.47 14.66
CA ALA A 91 -5.76 18.94 13.47
C ALA A 91 -4.41 19.64 13.22
N LEU A 92 -4.33 20.95 13.49
CA LEU A 92 -3.06 21.69 13.44
C LEU A 92 -2.09 21.25 14.56
N ASP A 93 -2.55 21.03 15.79
CA ASP A 93 -1.74 20.42 16.87
C ASP A 93 -1.24 19.02 16.48
N MET A 94 -2.11 18.18 15.92
CA MET A 94 -1.77 16.83 15.46
C MET A 94 -0.71 16.83 14.33
N ARG A 95 -0.67 17.87 13.48
CA ARG A 95 0.39 18.05 12.49
C ARG A 95 1.74 18.33 13.14
N GLU A 96 1.78 19.13 14.21
CA GLU A 96 3.03 19.39 14.94
C GLU A 96 3.52 18.14 15.68
N ARG A 97 2.61 17.32 16.23
CA ARG A 97 2.92 15.99 16.79
C ARG A 97 3.46 15.03 15.74
N PHE A 98 2.79 14.93 14.58
CA PHE A 98 3.28 14.14 13.44
C PHE A 98 4.70 14.54 13.06
N ALA A 99 5.00 15.85 13.05
CA ALA A 99 6.33 16.37 12.76
C ALA A 99 7.39 16.06 13.84
N GLN A 100 7.00 15.75 15.07
CA GLN A 100 7.89 15.36 16.16
C GLN A 100 8.09 13.85 16.23
N GLU A 101 7.02 13.07 16.08
CA GLU A 101 6.99 11.63 16.35
C GLU A 101 7.32 10.77 15.12
N VAL A 102 6.94 11.21 13.91
CA VAL A 102 7.20 10.44 12.69
C VAL A 102 8.60 10.78 12.16
N THR A 103 9.46 9.76 12.08
CA THR A 103 10.86 9.91 11.68
C THR A 103 11.03 9.96 10.15
N ARG A 104 10.31 9.10 9.42
CA ARG A 104 10.38 8.97 7.96
C ARG A 104 9.30 9.86 7.31
N ARG A 105 9.53 11.17 7.26
CA ARG A 105 8.56 12.15 6.71
C ARG A 105 8.89 12.55 5.27
N LEU A 106 7.85 12.97 4.52
CA LEU A 106 7.95 13.57 3.19
C LEU A 106 7.54 15.04 3.24
N ASN A 107 8.39 15.93 2.72
CA ASN A 107 8.13 17.37 2.67
C ASN A 107 7.37 17.73 1.39
N VAL A 108 6.06 17.48 1.38
CA VAL A 108 5.19 17.69 0.21
C VAL A 108 4.97 19.19 -0.05
N PRO A 109 5.31 19.74 -1.24
CA PRO A 109 5.08 21.14 -1.58
C PRO A 109 3.59 21.49 -1.63
N ALA A 110 3.21 22.71 -1.27
CA ALA A 110 1.81 23.13 -1.16
C ALA A 110 0.95 22.89 -2.43
N ASN A 111 1.56 22.93 -3.62
CA ASN A 111 0.87 22.61 -4.88
C ASN A 111 0.53 21.12 -4.98
N ASP A 112 1.47 20.23 -4.65
CA ASP A 112 1.21 18.79 -4.56
C ASP A 112 0.22 18.49 -3.43
N GLN A 113 0.30 19.16 -2.27
CA GLN A 113 -0.67 18.97 -1.17
C GLN A 113 -2.12 19.19 -1.63
N ARG A 114 -2.37 20.24 -2.44
CA ARG A 114 -3.70 20.49 -3.03
C ARG A 114 -4.05 19.48 -4.11
N ALA A 115 -3.13 19.17 -5.01
CA ALA A 115 -3.37 18.16 -6.06
C ALA A 115 -3.66 16.75 -5.50
N TYR A 116 -3.14 16.41 -4.32
CA TYR A 116 -3.50 15.17 -3.61
C TYR A 116 -4.82 15.30 -2.83
N ALA A 117 -5.15 16.46 -2.26
CA ALA A 117 -6.49 16.73 -1.74
C ALA A 117 -7.58 16.58 -2.82
N ASP A 118 -7.34 17.06 -4.04
CA ASP A 118 -8.27 16.93 -5.18
C ASP A 118 -8.42 15.47 -5.67
N ARG A 119 -7.41 14.63 -5.41
CA ARG A 119 -7.46 13.18 -5.69
C ARG A 119 -8.21 12.44 -4.59
N LEU A 120 -7.95 12.78 -3.33
CA LEU A 120 -8.69 12.28 -2.18
C LEU A 120 -10.18 12.59 -2.31
N GLN A 121 -10.54 13.84 -2.61
CA GLN A 121 -11.92 14.25 -2.77
C GLN A 121 -12.64 13.48 -3.86
N ARG A 122 -12.00 13.24 -5.02
CA ARG A 122 -12.60 12.42 -6.09
C ARG A 122 -12.81 10.98 -5.67
N ALA A 123 -11.79 10.33 -5.09
CA ALA A 123 -11.91 8.96 -4.62
C ALA A 123 -13.01 8.78 -3.54
N LEU A 124 -13.18 9.77 -2.66
CA LEU A 124 -14.28 9.81 -1.70
C LEU A 124 -15.63 10.03 -2.39
N THR A 125 -15.75 10.98 -3.31
CA THR A 125 -16.99 11.23 -4.08
C THR A 125 -17.41 9.99 -4.88
N ASP A 126 -16.48 9.33 -5.57
CA ASP A 126 -16.72 8.10 -6.35
C ASP A 126 -17.20 6.93 -5.44
N ALA A 127 -16.83 6.96 -4.15
CA ALA A 127 -17.28 6.03 -3.12
C ALA A 127 -18.57 6.46 -2.38
N ASN A 128 -19.27 7.52 -2.83
CA ASN A 128 -20.43 8.14 -2.17
C ASN A 128 -20.12 8.72 -0.77
N LEU A 129 -18.87 9.10 -0.52
CA LEU A 129 -18.36 9.74 0.69
C LEU A 129 -17.92 11.19 0.43
N GLY A 130 -18.49 11.84 -0.60
CA GLY A 130 -18.11 13.20 -1.03
C GLY A 130 -18.18 14.26 0.08
N ASP A 131 -19.11 14.09 1.03
CA ASP A 131 -19.35 14.99 2.17
C ASP A 131 -18.59 14.59 3.45
N LEU A 132 -17.67 13.61 3.39
CA LEU A 132 -16.92 13.13 4.55
C LEU A 132 -16.07 14.26 5.18
N ALA A 133 -16.38 14.64 6.41
CA ALA A 133 -15.71 15.72 7.13
C ALA A 133 -15.81 15.51 8.66
N GLY A 134 -15.01 16.25 9.43
CA GLY A 134 -14.95 16.14 10.90
C GLY A 134 -14.07 14.99 11.39
N GLU A 135 -13.46 14.22 10.50
CA GLU A 135 -12.59 13.08 10.81
C GLU A 135 -11.30 13.09 9.95
N TYR A 136 -10.26 12.39 10.41
CA TYR A 136 -9.05 12.16 9.60
C TYR A 136 -9.28 11.16 8.47
N VAL A 137 -8.51 11.28 7.39
CA VAL A 137 -8.44 10.26 6.33
C VAL A 137 -6.99 9.96 5.99
N ALA A 138 -6.61 8.68 6.02
CA ALA A 138 -5.34 8.23 5.46
C ALA A 138 -5.50 7.97 3.97
N MET A 139 -4.56 8.43 3.14
CA MET A 139 -4.53 8.16 1.71
C MET A 139 -3.16 7.64 1.28
N VAL A 140 -3.15 6.60 0.46
CA VAL A 140 -1.93 6.01 -0.14
C VAL A 140 -1.94 6.22 -1.65
N ASP A 141 -0.83 6.68 -2.19
CA ASP A 141 -0.55 6.68 -3.62
C ASP A 141 0.35 5.48 -4.00
N ARG A 142 -0.26 4.47 -4.62
CA ARG A 142 0.40 3.24 -5.07
C ARG A 142 1.21 3.42 -6.35
N ALA A 143 1.27 4.60 -6.97
CA ALA A 143 2.06 4.83 -8.19
C ALA A 143 3.53 4.42 -7.95
N PRO A 144 4.20 3.71 -8.89
CA PRO A 144 5.59 3.24 -8.69
C PRO A 144 6.60 4.37 -8.45
N ASN A 145 6.26 5.56 -8.92
CA ASN A 145 7.08 6.77 -8.82
C ASN A 145 6.75 7.64 -7.60
N VAL A 146 5.72 7.30 -6.81
CA VAL A 146 5.33 8.10 -5.63
C VAL A 146 5.50 7.30 -4.36
N GLN A 147 4.70 6.26 -4.13
CA GLN A 147 4.79 5.40 -2.94
C GLN A 147 4.78 6.21 -1.63
N ALA A 148 3.71 6.98 -1.42
CA ALA A 148 3.53 7.84 -0.26
C ALA A 148 2.18 7.60 0.41
N LEU A 149 2.15 7.69 1.74
CA LEU A 149 0.94 7.88 2.53
C LEU A 149 0.85 9.36 2.94
N PHE A 150 -0.38 9.87 2.97
CA PHE A 150 -0.76 11.19 3.44
C PHE A 150 -1.85 11.04 4.50
N ILE A 151 -1.85 11.89 5.52
CA ILE A 151 -2.96 12.03 6.48
C ILE A 151 -3.58 13.41 6.24
N TYR A 152 -4.87 13.44 5.95
CA TYR A 152 -5.65 14.66 5.70
C TYR A 152 -6.77 14.83 6.72
N PHE A 153 -7.21 16.07 6.89
CA PHE A 153 -8.38 16.46 7.70
C PHE A 153 -9.14 17.61 7.04
N ARG A 154 -10.47 17.67 7.20
CA ARG A 154 -11.26 18.90 7.02
C ARG A 154 -12.40 18.91 8.03
N ALA A 155 -12.78 20.08 8.54
CA ALA A 155 -13.80 20.15 9.59
C ALA A 155 -15.24 20.11 9.04
N THR A 156 -15.52 20.76 7.91
CA THR A 156 -16.80 20.67 7.17
C THR A 156 -16.56 20.29 5.70
N PRO A 157 -17.59 19.87 4.94
CA PRO A 157 -17.44 19.55 3.51
C PRO A 157 -16.89 20.72 2.69
N ASP A 158 -17.30 21.95 3.01
CA ASP A 158 -16.86 23.18 2.35
C ASP A 158 -15.42 23.60 2.70
N ASN A 159 -14.79 22.99 3.70
CA ASN A 159 -13.41 23.28 4.05
C ASN A 159 -12.43 22.53 3.13
N ALA A 160 -11.37 23.23 2.73
CA ALA A 160 -10.26 22.59 2.05
C ALA A 160 -9.55 21.57 2.96
N TRP A 161 -9.10 20.47 2.37
CA TRP A 161 -8.33 19.44 3.08
C TRP A 161 -6.97 19.99 3.55
N LEU A 162 -6.73 19.90 4.86
CA LEU A 162 -5.47 20.20 5.53
C LEU A 162 -4.59 18.94 5.55
N LEU A 163 -3.35 19.04 5.03
CA LEU A 163 -2.36 17.97 5.22
C LEU A 163 -1.82 18.00 6.66
N ILE A 164 -1.94 16.86 7.34
CA ILE A 164 -1.41 16.60 8.69
C ILE A 164 0.01 16.01 8.61
N GLY A 165 0.27 15.20 7.58
CA GLY A 165 1.57 14.56 7.45
C GLY A 165 1.66 13.67 6.22
N ALA A 166 2.89 13.40 5.79
CA ALA A 166 3.16 12.44 4.72
C ALA A 166 4.42 11.63 5.00
N SER A 167 4.46 10.40 4.50
CA SER A 167 5.47 9.37 4.81
C SER A 167 5.66 8.43 3.61
N PRO A 168 6.86 7.90 3.33
CA PRO A 168 7.03 6.91 2.27
C PRO A 168 6.42 5.57 2.70
N VAL A 169 5.93 4.80 1.73
CA VAL A 169 5.37 3.45 1.93
C VAL A 169 5.96 2.45 0.94
N GLY A 170 5.65 1.17 1.14
CA GLY A 170 5.89 0.11 0.16
C GLY A 170 4.58 -0.60 -0.15
N THR A 171 4.07 -0.43 -1.37
CA THR A 171 2.87 -1.14 -1.84
C THR A 171 3.25 -2.39 -2.65
N GLY A 172 2.25 -3.18 -3.04
CA GLY A 172 2.38 -4.44 -3.76
C GLY A 172 3.27 -4.36 -4.99
N TRP A 173 4.25 -5.27 -5.08
CA TRP A 173 5.15 -5.39 -6.22
C TRP A 173 4.75 -6.63 -7.06
N PRO A 174 4.03 -6.45 -8.17
CA PRO A 174 3.59 -7.56 -9.03
C PRO A 174 4.77 -8.21 -9.75
N GLY A 175 4.57 -9.44 -10.20
CA GLY A 175 5.53 -10.20 -11.01
C GLY A 175 5.98 -11.53 -10.38
N GLN A 176 5.62 -11.77 -9.11
CA GLN A 176 5.94 -13.00 -8.37
C GLN A 176 4.64 -13.69 -7.90
N TYR A 177 4.71 -15.01 -7.69
CA TYR A 177 3.57 -15.77 -7.16
C TYR A 177 3.12 -15.18 -5.81
N ASP A 178 1.81 -15.04 -5.62
CA ASP A 178 1.17 -14.43 -4.44
C ASP A 178 1.45 -12.93 -4.24
N HIS A 179 2.05 -12.24 -5.22
CA HIS A 179 2.23 -10.78 -5.18
C HIS A 179 1.11 -10.03 -5.91
N PHE A 180 0.18 -9.48 -5.15
CA PHE A 180 -0.90 -8.63 -5.63
C PHE A 180 -0.47 -7.19 -5.89
N LEU A 181 -1.20 -6.51 -6.77
CA LEU A 181 -1.17 -5.06 -6.91
C LEU A 181 -2.11 -4.47 -5.84
N THR A 182 -1.57 -3.80 -4.80
CA THR A 182 -2.35 -3.22 -3.66
C THR A 182 -3.66 -2.58 -4.15
N PRO A 183 -4.84 -3.01 -3.69
CA PRO A 183 -6.10 -2.65 -4.33
C PRO A 183 -6.39 -1.14 -4.29
N LEU A 184 -7.10 -0.64 -5.30
CA LEU A 184 -7.62 0.74 -5.35
C LEU A 184 -8.98 0.82 -4.67
N GLY A 185 -9.30 1.96 -4.05
CA GLY A 185 -10.62 2.22 -3.48
C GLY A 185 -10.59 2.96 -2.15
N VAL A 186 -11.74 2.98 -1.47
CA VAL A 186 -11.91 3.50 -0.11
C VAL A 186 -12.24 2.31 0.80
N PHE A 187 -11.40 2.08 1.81
CA PHE A 187 -11.47 0.92 2.69
C PHE A 187 -11.86 1.35 4.10
N HIS A 188 -12.92 0.74 4.62
CA HIS A 188 -13.40 0.98 5.98
C HIS A 188 -12.58 0.17 6.98
N HIS A 189 -12.01 0.84 7.97
CA HIS A 189 -11.36 0.25 9.12
C HIS A 189 -12.37 0.09 10.26
N SER A 190 -12.82 -1.13 10.49
CA SER A 190 -13.79 -1.51 11.53
C SER A 190 -13.31 -2.77 12.25
N PRO A 191 -13.55 -2.92 13.57
CA PRO A 191 -13.22 -4.14 14.31
C PRO A 191 -14.06 -5.36 13.93
N ASP A 192 -14.85 -5.31 12.85
CA ASP A 192 -15.39 -6.50 12.17
C ASP A 192 -14.27 -7.26 11.44
N ASN A 193 -13.26 -6.54 10.95
CA ASN A 193 -11.96 -7.08 10.62
C ASN A 193 -11.02 -6.72 11.78
N MET A 194 -10.94 -7.61 12.77
CA MET A 194 -10.11 -7.35 13.95
C MET A 194 -8.64 -7.23 13.55
N ASP A 195 -8.00 -6.17 14.03
CA ASP A 195 -6.58 -5.91 13.90
C ASP A 195 -5.74 -6.93 14.68
N PHE A 196 -4.44 -6.95 14.40
CA PHE A 196 -3.47 -7.78 15.11
C PHE A 196 -2.32 -6.96 15.70
N ARG A 197 -1.58 -7.59 16.63
CA ARG A 197 -0.26 -7.12 17.10
C ARG A 197 0.82 -8.03 16.54
N ALA A 198 1.89 -7.45 16.04
CA ALA A 198 3.04 -8.17 15.54
C ALA A 198 3.80 -8.82 16.71
N GLU A 199 4.14 -10.10 16.57
CA GLU A 199 5.04 -10.79 17.52
C GLU A 199 6.49 -10.32 17.40
N GLY A 200 6.87 -9.65 16.30
CA GLY A 200 8.24 -9.23 16.04
C GLY A 200 9.21 -10.40 15.76
N THR A 201 8.67 -11.56 15.42
CA THR A 201 9.42 -12.78 15.05
C THR A 201 10.10 -12.61 13.69
N MET A 202 11.29 -13.21 13.53
CA MET A 202 12.01 -13.24 12.26
C MET A 202 11.62 -14.48 11.46
N ASN A 203 11.36 -14.32 10.16
CA ASN A 203 11.28 -15.42 9.21
C ASN A 203 12.69 -15.97 8.85
N ASP A 204 12.75 -17.02 8.02
CA ASP A 204 14.00 -17.68 7.60
C ASP A 204 15.02 -16.75 6.89
N HIS A 205 14.58 -15.57 6.44
CA HIS A 205 15.43 -14.55 5.82
C HIS A 205 15.96 -13.50 6.82
N GLY A 206 15.66 -13.65 8.11
CA GLY A 206 16.03 -12.70 9.16
C GLY A 206 15.26 -11.37 9.08
N ILE A 207 14.02 -11.43 8.59
CA ILE A 207 13.11 -10.28 8.40
C ILE A 207 11.88 -10.46 9.27
N ARG A 208 11.42 -9.39 9.93
CA ARG A 208 10.15 -9.35 10.65
C ARG A 208 9.07 -8.79 9.73
N GLY A 209 8.21 -9.65 9.17
CA GLY A 209 7.22 -9.28 8.14
C GLY A 209 6.33 -8.10 8.54
N TYR A 210 5.76 -8.15 9.74
CA TYR A 210 4.91 -7.09 10.32
C TYR A 210 5.68 -6.03 11.15
N GLY A 211 7.00 -5.97 11.04
CA GLY A 211 7.84 -5.04 11.80
C GLY A 211 8.18 -5.52 13.22
N ALA A 212 8.54 -4.59 14.10
CA ALA A 212 8.90 -4.92 15.49
C ALA A 212 7.73 -5.50 16.30
N HIS A 213 8.03 -6.12 17.44
CA HIS A 213 7.01 -6.59 18.39
C HIS A 213 6.09 -5.44 18.82
N ASP A 214 4.81 -5.75 19.07
CA ASP A 214 3.74 -4.81 19.46
C ASP A 214 3.34 -3.78 18.38
N MET A 215 3.91 -3.83 17.18
CA MET A 215 3.41 -3.03 16.05
C MET A 215 2.00 -3.48 15.64
N ARG A 216 1.16 -2.55 15.21
CA ARG A 216 -0.22 -2.83 14.83
C ARG A 216 -0.35 -3.22 13.36
N ILE A 217 -1.14 -4.25 13.09
CA ILE A 217 -1.59 -4.61 11.74
C ILE A 217 -3.03 -4.11 11.63
N TYR A 218 -3.23 -3.08 10.83
CA TYR A 218 -4.55 -2.55 10.47
C TYR A 218 -5.14 -3.46 9.39
N ASP A 219 -6.28 -4.09 9.68
CA ASP A 219 -6.91 -5.06 8.77
C ASP A 219 -8.18 -4.48 8.13
N PHE A 220 -8.17 -4.41 6.79
CA PHE A 220 -9.27 -3.86 5.98
C PHE A 220 -10.14 -4.95 5.35
N GLY A 221 -9.91 -6.21 5.70
CA GLY A 221 -10.71 -7.35 5.31
C GLY A 221 -10.26 -8.08 4.04
N TRP A 222 -11.13 -8.97 3.58
CA TRP A 222 -10.96 -9.67 2.31
C TRP A 222 -11.46 -8.81 1.14
N VAL A 223 -10.64 -8.71 0.09
CA VAL A 223 -10.94 -7.89 -1.09
C VAL A 223 -10.45 -8.58 -2.37
N GLU A 224 -11.06 -8.27 -3.51
CA GLU A 224 -10.62 -8.78 -4.82
C GLU A 224 -9.37 -8.04 -5.32
N GLY A 225 -8.20 -8.60 -5.02
CA GLY A 225 -6.89 -8.10 -5.43
C GLY A 225 -6.54 -8.47 -6.87
N GLU A 226 -5.89 -7.56 -7.59
CA GLU A 226 -5.33 -7.84 -8.91
C GLU A 226 -4.04 -8.66 -8.76
N ARG A 227 -4.03 -9.87 -9.34
CA ARG A 227 -2.87 -10.76 -9.32
C ARG A 227 -1.76 -10.22 -10.23
N GLY A 228 -0.59 -9.99 -9.66
CA GLY A 228 0.63 -9.70 -10.41
C GLY A 228 1.28 -10.93 -11.07
N TRP A 229 0.63 -12.10 -11.10
CA TRP A 229 1.25 -13.36 -11.53
C TRP A 229 0.30 -14.28 -12.32
N GLY A 230 0.87 -15.35 -12.87
CA GLY A 230 0.14 -16.32 -13.68
C GLY A 230 -0.42 -15.66 -14.93
N LYS A 231 -1.72 -15.85 -15.19
CA LYS A 231 -2.46 -15.17 -16.28
C LYS A 231 -3.04 -13.82 -15.86
N GLY A 232 -2.63 -13.27 -14.71
CA GLY A 232 -3.26 -12.10 -14.08
C GLY A 232 -4.68 -12.42 -13.60
N GLY A 233 -5.57 -11.42 -13.65
CA GLY A 233 -6.96 -11.50 -13.16
C GLY A 233 -7.09 -11.12 -11.69
N LYS A 234 -8.26 -11.37 -11.10
CA LYS A 234 -8.53 -11.08 -9.67
C LYS A 234 -8.70 -12.35 -8.83
N SER A 235 -8.36 -12.26 -7.55
CA SER A 235 -8.71 -13.24 -6.51
C SER A 235 -8.79 -12.56 -5.14
N PRO A 236 -9.43 -13.21 -4.14
CA PRO A 236 -9.41 -12.76 -2.76
C PRO A 236 -7.98 -12.58 -2.23
N MET A 237 -7.75 -11.46 -1.56
CA MET A 237 -6.58 -11.20 -0.73
C MET A 237 -7.01 -10.57 0.59
N ARG A 238 -6.25 -10.79 1.66
CA ARG A 238 -6.42 -10.02 2.90
C ARG A 238 -5.68 -8.69 2.74
N PHE A 239 -6.38 -7.57 2.80
CA PHE A 239 -5.76 -6.26 2.64
C PHE A 239 -5.42 -5.63 3.99
N GLN A 240 -4.14 -5.34 4.19
CA GLN A 240 -3.60 -4.87 5.47
C GLN A 240 -2.64 -3.69 5.28
N MET A 241 -2.54 -2.85 6.31
CA MET A 241 -1.48 -1.86 6.48
C MET A 241 -0.72 -2.14 7.78
N HIS A 242 0.61 -2.18 7.73
CA HIS A 242 1.42 -2.61 8.88
C HIS A 242 2.81 -1.99 8.89
N ALA A 243 3.43 -1.97 10.07
CA ALA A 243 4.82 -1.60 10.22
C ALA A 243 5.75 -2.50 9.40
N THR A 244 6.91 -1.95 9.04
CA THR A 244 7.93 -2.63 8.24
C THR A 244 9.10 -3.05 9.15
N ASP A 245 9.88 -4.08 8.80
CA ASP A 245 11.13 -4.37 9.51
C ASP A 245 12.04 -3.12 9.53
N PRO A 246 12.34 -2.52 10.70
CA PRO A 246 13.05 -1.25 10.78
C PRO A 246 14.52 -1.35 10.35
N ASP A 247 15.14 -2.51 10.51
CA ASP A 247 16.56 -2.74 10.25
C ASP A 247 16.83 -3.17 8.79
N ARG A 248 15.85 -3.85 8.17
CA ARG A 248 15.98 -4.46 6.82
C ARG A 248 15.19 -3.74 5.74
N LEU A 249 13.92 -3.48 5.97
CA LEU A 249 12.95 -3.15 4.91
C LEU A 249 12.44 -1.70 4.97
N GLU A 250 12.35 -1.08 6.15
CA GLU A 250 11.97 0.34 6.28
C GLU A 250 12.88 1.32 5.50
N PRO A 251 14.21 1.07 5.38
CA PRO A 251 15.09 1.85 4.50
C PRO A 251 14.73 1.81 3.00
N LEU A 252 13.85 0.89 2.58
CA LEU A 252 13.41 0.70 1.19
C LEU A 252 12.07 1.37 0.88
N LEU A 253 11.34 1.88 1.89
CA LEU A 253 10.07 2.56 1.65
C LEU A 253 10.25 3.76 0.69
N GLY A 254 9.30 3.90 -0.23
CA GLY A 254 9.39 4.76 -1.41
C GLY A 254 9.44 4.00 -2.74
N ILE A 255 9.42 2.65 -2.73
CA ILE A 255 9.23 1.78 -3.91
C ILE A 255 8.19 0.68 -3.61
N ARG A 256 7.58 0.13 -4.67
CA ARG A 256 6.76 -1.09 -4.56
C ARG A 256 7.63 -2.23 -4.04
N HIS A 257 7.24 -2.84 -2.92
CA HIS A 257 8.01 -3.85 -2.21
C HIS A 257 7.14 -4.56 -1.14
N SER A 258 6.03 -5.20 -1.53
CA SER A 258 5.22 -6.09 -0.67
C SER A 258 4.44 -7.10 -1.52
N LYS A 259 3.79 -8.10 -0.91
CA LYS A 259 2.82 -8.99 -1.57
C LYS A 259 1.45 -8.36 -1.86
N GLY A 260 1.21 -7.10 -1.49
CA GLY A 260 -0.07 -6.41 -1.69
C GLY A 260 -0.51 -5.50 -0.55
N CYS A 261 0.05 -5.70 0.65
CA CYS A 261 -0.15 -4.84 1.81
C CYS A 261 0.46 -3.44 1.62
N VAL A 262 0.04 -2.48 2.45
CA VAL A 262 0.73 -1.19 2.61
C VAL A 262 1.74 -1.29 3.76
N ARG A 263 3.02 -1.41 3.42
CA ARG A 263 4.13 -1.34 4.39
C ARG A 263 4.40 0.12 4.75
N ILE A 264 4.34 0.45 6.05
CA ILE A 264 4.58 1.81 6.61
C ILE A 264 5.77 1.81 7.58
N PRO A 265 6.40 2.97 7.88
CA PRO A 265 7.43 3.06 8.92
C PRO A 265 6.88 2.73 10.31
N ALA A 266 7.72 2.16 11.18
CA ALA A 266 7.34 1.84 12.56
C ALA A 266 6.92 3.07 13.37
N SER A 267 7.55 4.24 13.13
CA SER A 267 7.16 5.51 13.77
C SER A 267 5.79 6.00 13.32
N LEU A 268 5.43 5.82 12.04
CA LEU A 268 4.08 6.14 11.56
C LEU A 268 3.04 5.17 12.13
N ASN A 269 3.35 3.87 12.20
CA ASN A 269 2.47 2.88 12.80
C ASN A 269 2.16 3.23 14.27
N THR A 270 3.22 3.54 15.04
CA THR A 270 3.10 3.97 16.44
C THR A 270 2.27 5.25 16.58
N PHE A 271 2.47 6.24 15.70
CA PHE A 271 1.71 7.49 15.70
C PHE A 271 0.21 7.28 15.43
N LEU A 272 -0.14 6.52 14.37
CA LEU A 272 -1.53 6.22 14.00
C LEU A 272 -2.26 5.50 15.14
N ASP A 273 -1.57 4.61 15.84
CA ASP A 273 -2.09 3.74 16.88
C ASP A 273 -2.19 4.45 18.24
N ARG A 274 -1.16 5.23 18.62
CA ARG A 274 -1.17 6.05 19.83
C ARG A 274 -2.28 7.10 19.78
N HIS A 275 -2.45 7.77 18.63
CA HIS A 275 -3.42 8.85 18.48
C HIS A 275 -4.78 8.43 17.94
N ALA A 276 -5.01 7.12 17.77
CA ALA A 276 -6.29 6.58 17.33
C ALA A 276 -6.75 7.18 15.98
N ILE A 277 -5.82 7.49 15.07
CA ILE A 277 -6.06 8.27 13.84
C ILE A 277 -7.08 7.60 12.90
N LEU A 278 -7.13 6.27 12.91
CA LEU A 278 -8.07 5.45 12.11
C LEU A 278 -9.05 4.66 12.99
N ASP A 279 -9.09 4.91 14.30
CA ASP A 279 -9.73 4.05 15.28
C ASP A 279 -11.18 4.43 15.59
N ASP A 280 -11.87 5.24 14.79
CA ASP A 280 -13.17 5.76 15.19
C ASP A 280 -14.14 4.63 15.57
N ASP A 281 -14.32 3.61 14.71
CA ASP A 281 -15.21 2.47 14.98
C ASP A 281 -14.65 1.48 16.03
N TYR A 282 -13.34 1.51 16.31
CA TYR A 282 -12.75 0.85 17.49
C TYR A 282 -13.16 1.56 18.78
N GLN A 283 -13.15 2.90 18.77
CA GLN A 283 -13.47 3.73 19.91
C GLN A 283 -14.95 3.59 20.33
N ALA A 284 -15.89 3.51 19.38
CA ALA A 284 -17.29 3.20 19.71
C ALA A 284 -17.49 1.83 20.39
N ARG A 285 -16.65 0.83 20.07
CA ARG A 285 -16.70 -0.47 20.77
C ARG A 285 -16.19 -0.36 22.20
N VAL A 286 -15.20 0.49 22.46
CA VAL A 286 -14.74 0.81 23.82
C VAL A 286 -15.81 1.59 24.60
N GLU A 287 -16.44 2.58 23.98
CA GLU A 287 -17.52 3.40 24.59
C GLU A 287 -18.78 2.59 24.91
N SER A 288 -19.07 1.54 24.13
CA SER A 288 -20.11 0.55 24.45
C SER A 288 -19.65 -0.54 25.44
N GLY A 289 -18.50 -0.35 26.10
CA GLY A 289 -18.01 -1.19 27.20
C GLY A 289 -17.20 -2.42 26.78
N ARG A 290 -16.84 -2.57 25.50
CA ARG A 290 -15.99 -3.70 25.04
C ARG A 290 -14.52 -3.39 25.28
N SER A 291 -13.80 -4.27 25.98
CA SER A 291 -12.33 -4.26 25.96
C SER A 291 -11.82 -4.91 24.67
N LEU A 292 -10.89 -4.27 23.99
CA LEU A 292 -10.27 -4.76 22.76
C LEU A 292 -8.76 -4.84 22.97
N TRP A 293 -8.25 -6.08 23.08
CA TRP A 293 -6.84 -6.39 23.40
C TRP A 293 -5.83 -5.76 22.43
N VAL A 294 -6.25 -5.52 21.17
CA VAL A 294 -5.41 -4.95 20.13
C VAL A 294 -5.17 -3.44 20.30
N LEU A 295 -5.94 -2.75 21.15
CA LEU A 295 -5.75 -1.32 21.38
C LEU A 295 -4.69 -1.07 22.46
N ARG A 296 -3.78 -0.11 22.23
CA ARG A 296 -2.77 0.24 23.26
C ARG A 296 -3.45 0.75 24.53
N HIS A 297 -2.79 0.53 25.66
CA HIS A 297 -3.20 1.06 26.96
C HIS A 297 -2.83 2.55 27.13
N ASP A 298 -1.77 3.02 26.45
CA ASP A 298 -1.21 4.37 26.53
C ASP A 298 -1.65 5.30 25.38
N ARG A 299 -2.87 5.10 24.85
CA ARG A 299 -3.42 5.92 23.76
C ARG A 299 -3.76 7.33 24.23
N ASP A 300 -3.44 8.30 23.38
CA ASP A 300 -3.84 9.70 23.49
C ASP A 300 -4.82 10.01 22.35
N ILE A 301 -6.06 9.56 22.56
CA ILE A 301 -7.11 9.40 21.55
C ILE A 301 -7.58 10.76 21.05
N THR A 302 -7.54 10.96 19.74
CA THR A 302 -8.11 12.17 19.13
C THR A 302 -9.64 12.08 19.05
N PRO A 303 -10.40 13.15 19.39
CA PRO A 303 -11.87 13.13 19.34
C PRO A 303 -12.46 13.27 17.93
N ILE A 304 -11.58 13.35 16.92
CA ILE A 304 -11.89 13.48 15.49
C ILE A 304 -11.23 12.34 14.69
N ALA A 305 -11.23 11.15 15.30
CA ALA A 305 -10.66 9.94 14.73
C ALA A 305 -11.30 9.62 13.38
N GLY A 306 -10.48 9.19 12.42
CA GLY A 306 -10.92 8.66 11.14
C GLY A 306 -11.30 7.20 11.19
N ARG A 307 -11.81 6.68 10.08
CA ARG A 307 -12.00 5.23 9.84
C ARG A 307 -11.64 4.76 8.43
N TYR A 308 -11.06 5.63 7.59
CA TYR A 308 -10.88 5.35 6.16
C TYR A 308 -9.42 5.37 5.72
N LEU A 309 -9.02 4.30 5.03
CA LEU A 309 -7.84 4.26 4.17
C LEU A 309 -8.29 4.39 2.72
N VAL A 310 -7.81 5.40 2.00
CA VAL A 310 -8.05 5.59 0.57
C VAL A 310 -6.80 5.18 -0.20
N VAL A 311 -6.92 4.32 -1.21
CA VAL A 311 -5.79 3.96 -2.08
C VAL A 311 -6.07 4.43 -3.49
N ILE A 312 -5.20 5.31 -3.99
CA ILE A 312 -5.19 5.84 -5.35
C ILE A 312 -3.94 5.38 -6.12
N ASP A 313 -3.97 5.50 -7.44
CA ASP A 313 -2.77 5.57 -8.27
C ASP A 313 -2.75 6.97 -8.90
N SER A 314 -1.67 7.73 -8.69
CA SER A 314 -1.56 9.05 -9.33
C SER A 314 -1.17 8.99 -10.81
N GLU A 315 -0.74 7.82 -11.29
CA GLU A 315 -0.21 7.56 -12.64
C GLU A 315 0.99 8.45 -13.00
N ARG A 316 1.69 9.02 -12.01
CA ARG A 316 2.84 9.90 -12.26
C ARG A 316 3.95 9.14 -12.99
N SER A 317 4.21 9.54 -14.23
CA SER A 317 5.30 9.02 -15.07
C SER A 317 6.69 9.44 -14.56
N THR A 318 6.78 10.54 -13.81
CA THR A 318 8.03 11.03 -13.22
C THR A 318 7.95 11.09 -11.69
N ARG A 319 9.02 10.64 -11.04
CA ARG A 319 9.17 10.68 -9.58
C ARG A 319 9.37 12.13 -9.10
N PRO A 320 8.52 12.66 -8.20
CA PRO A 320 8.71 13.98 -7.65
C PRO A 320 9.89 14.02 -6.67
N ALA A 321 10.59 15.16 -6.61
CA ALA A 321 11.73 15.34 -5.71
C ALA A 321 11.36 15.19 -4.22
N TRP A 322 10.11 15.44 -3.84
CA TRP A 322 9.62 15.28 -2.47
C TRP A 322 9.30 13.83 -2.07
N SER A 323 9.24 12.88 -3.03
CA SER A 323 9.20 11.44 -2.75
C SER A 323 10.40 10.72 -3.41
N PRO A 324 11.61 10.92 -2.88
CA PRO A 324 12.81 10.30 -3.41
C PRO A 324 12.77 8.78 -3.28
N ALA A 325 13.38 8.08 -4.24
CA ALA A 325 13.58 6.64 -4.11
C ALA A 325 14.58 6.33 -2.97
N PRO A 326 14.51 5.16 -2.32
CA PRO A 326 15.50 4.75 -1.32
C PRO A 326 16.88 4.66 -1.96
N GLY A 327 17.90 5.19 -1.27
CA GLY A 327 19.26 5.27 -1.78
C GLY A 327 19.89 3.89 -2.02
N HIS A 328 20.88 3.84 -2.92
CA HIS A 328 21.54 2.59 -3.34
C HIS A 328 22.05 1.75 -2.15
N LYS A 329 22.56 2.39 -1.09
CA LYS A 329 23.06 1.73 0.14
C LYS A 329 21.97 0.98 0.92
N ALA A 330 20.70 1.34 0.77
CA ALA A 330 19.59 0.60 1.37
C ALA A 330 19.32 -0.68 0.57
N ARG A 331 19.23 -0.57 -0.76
CA ARG A 331 19.01 -1.71 -1.66
C ARG A 331 20.11 -2.77 -1.55
N SER A 332 21.37 -2.36 -1.41
CA SER A 332 22.51 -3.28 -1.27
C SER A 332 22.56 -4.02 0.07
N LYS A 333 21.67 -3.74 1.03
CA LYS A 333 21.56 -4.45 2.33
C LYS A 333 20.47 -5.54 2.34
N LEU A 334 19.68 -5.66 1.27
CA LEU A 334 18.74 -6.76 1.12
C LEU A 334 19.50 -8.10 1.08
N PRO A 335 19.10 -9.13 1.85
CA PRO A 335 19.54 -10.48 1.58
C PRO A 335 19.00 -10.93 0.21
N LYS A 336 19.66 -11.91 -0.43
CA LYS A 336 19.12 -12.54 -1.65
C LYS A 336 17.73 -13.11 -1.34
N ASN A 337 16.75 -12.84 -2.20
CA ASN A 337 15.33 -13.18 -2.04
C ASN A 337 14.62 -12.48 -0.84
N GLY A 338 15.26 -11.49 -0.21
CA GLY A 338 14.64 -10.65 0.84
C GLY A 338 13.55 -9.71 0.34
N ASP A 339 13.31 -9.70 -0.97
CA ASP A 339 12.25 -8.98 -1.67
C ASP A 339 10.93 -9.77 -1.78
N THR A 340 10.98 -11.11 -1.68
CA THR A 340 9.80 -11.98 -1.58
C THR A 340 9.43 -12.35 -0.14
N ALA A 341 10.24 -11.90 0.82
CA ALA A 341 10.02 -12.09 2.24
C ALA A 341 8.98 -11.09 2.79
N ASP A 342 7.79 -11.61 3.04
CA ASP A 342 6.91 -11.20 4.14
C ASP A 342 7.16 -12.22 5.26
#